data_AF-A0A8T5LRH8-F1
#
_entry.id   AF-A0A8T5LRH8-F1
#
_cell.length_a   1.000
_cell.length_b   1.000
_cell.length_c   1.000
_cell.angle_alpha   90.00
_cell.angle_beta   90.00
_cell.angle_gamma   90.00
#
_symmetry.space_group_name_H-M   'P 1'
#
loop_
_entity.id
_entity.type
_entity.pdbx_description
1 polymer ?
#
loop_
_entity_poly.entity_id
_entity_poly.type
_entity_poly.pdbx_seq_one_letter_code
_entity_poly.pdbx_strand_id
1 'polypeptide(L)'
;MNKMLIRGIVLLFVFSLTVNAFPDDDRDGIPNSYDKCPNTNSKMVDKNGCDCSQKICTEGKCIVEGLQLKCVQTCDDGILNQDEKGIDCGGKCQFCESKNQVRNDNSSIECTDCNKCGCQDNFLCQGDGSCKMKVNLNGKRCKTKDFFYRMSKFDCKEKGPDWVEENIGDFIKYQVGGVASGIPIVNDFVQKKAKEQFEAITVCIKTEDLGCAVSNVKCFGENQVTDENKKKAEKILQEEISKQVDNSIPWYADIVIDVEINVDLTNYHLDIPYDCGPKMADSRDSCQALIKNGDSKNKADILFIADGYDTEEELRSAVINIIDYDGNNFNTKNQGLFTEKIFQENKKKFNVWYMGTAGKLNYAIDKYLPSSGKMPVFKDIVTLSNKCSWYDLVVVISKNKEFRSNCMLGIPGPCRISLAGEKYPGRLVAHELGHGFASLADEYYNYVRRRETGFETFFAEFQTGPNCVKNKISAQSVWSGLSKEGLGFFNGCGGDCGKECASFVRPSLNSIMRNQDRKCTADTCIRGPPFDEYYSVNEREIMKVLKKYS
;
A
#
# COMPACT_ATOMS: atom_id res chain seq x y z
N MET A 1 63.72 -68.96 -41.16
CA MET A 1 62.99 -67.94 -41.95
C MET A 1 61.56 -67.91 -41.49
N ASN A 2 60.95 -66.72 -41.46
CA ASN A 2 59.49 -66.53 -41.52
C ASN A 2 58.71 -66.94 -40.26
N LYS A 3 58.12 -65.95 -39.58
CA LYS A 3 56.80 -65.34 -39.87
C LYS A 3 55.63 -66.27 -39.53
N MET A 4 54.71 -65.66 -38.79
CA MET A 4 53.26 -65.65 -39.01
C MET A 4 52.35 -66.42 -38.05
N LEU A 5 51.42 -65.61 -37.54
CA LEU A 5 50.03 -65.86 -37.20
C LEU A 5 49.73 -66.77 -36.02
N ILE A 6 49.27 -66.15 -34.94
CA ILE A 6 48.04 -66.61 -34.28
C ILE A 6 47.07 -65.42 -34.20
N ARG A 7 45.95 -65.56 -34.92
CA ARG A 7 44.79 -64.68 -34.93
C ARG A 7 44.13 -64.71 -33.55
N GLY A 8 43.76 -63.52 -33.07
CA GLY A 8 43.10 -63.32 -31.79
C GLY A 8 41.63 -63.78 -31.74
N ILE A 9 41.18 -63.97 -30.50
CA ILE A 9 39.80 -63.80 -30.08
C ILE A 9 39.83 -62.73 -28.99
N VAL A 10 39.05 -61.68 -29.25
CA VAL A 10 38.83 -60.53 -28.39
C VAL A 10 37.93 -60.95 -27.23
N LEU A 11 38.41 -60.85 -25.99
CA LEU A 11 37.57 -60.68 -24.81
C LEU A 11 37.82 -59.27 -24.29
N LEU A 12 36.85 -58.39 -24.52
CA LEU A 12 36.76 -57.07 -23.90
C LEU A 12 36.63 -57.27 -22.38
N PHE A 13 37.73 -57.10 -21.66
CA PHE A 13 37.68 -56.80 -20.23
C PHE A 13 37.31 -55.32 -20.08
N VAL A 14 36.03 -55.07 -19.81
CA VAL A 14 35.57 -53.80 -19.26
C VAL A 14 36.16 -53.70 -17.86
N PHE A 15 37.22 -52.91 -17.70
CA PHE A 15 37.69 -52.49 -16.38
C PHE A 15 36.60 -51.57 -15.81
N SER A 16 35.74 -52.13 -14.96
CA SER A 16 34.85 -51.37 -14.11
C SER A 16 35.71 -50.71 -13.04
N LEU A 17 36.12 -49.46 -13.29
CA LEU A 17 36.57 -48.56 -12.23
C LEU A 17 35.36 -48.28 -11.35
N THR A 18 35.21 -49.05 -10.27
CA THR A 18 34.36 -48.66 -9.15
C THR A 18 34.95 -47.40 -8.56
N VAL A 19 34.47 -46.26 -9.02
CA VAL A 19 34.70 -44.97 -8.35
C VAL A 19 33.94 -45.08 -7.05
N ASN A 20 34.64 -45.15 -5.92
CA ASN A 20 34.03 -45.01 -4.62
C ASN A 20 33.31 -43.66 -4.60
N ALA A 21 31.99 -43.67 -4.77
CA ALA A 21 31.18 -42.49 -4.60
C ALA A 21 31.17 -42.17 -3.11
N PHE A 22 32.00 -41.21 -2.71
CA PHE A 22 31.96 -40.69 -1.35
C PHE A 22 30.63 -39.96 -1.14
N PRO A 23 30.01 -40.04 0.06
CA PRO A 23 28.81 -39.28 0.38
C PRO A 23 29.05 -37.76 0.19
N ASP A 24 28.09 -37.11 -0.45
CA ASP A 24 28.04 -35.67 -0.76
C ASP A 24 26.56 -35.26 -0.61
N ASP A 25 26.23 -34.71 0.56
CA ASP A 25 24.85 -34.53 1.05
C ASP A 25 24.13 -33.39 0.33
N ASP A 26 24.83 -32.31 0.00
CA ASP A 26 24.30 -31.15 -0.73
C ASP A 26 24.62 -31.17 -2.23
N ARG A 27 25.44 -32.13 -2.68
CA ARG A 27 25.71 -32.45 -4.09
C ARG A 27 26.38 -31.31 -4.84
N ASP A 28 27.22 -30.57 -4.13
CA ASP A 28 28.00 -29.47 -4.66
C ASP A 28 29.26 -29.95 -5.42
N GLY A 29 29.61 -31.23 -5.27
CA GLY A 29 30.76 -31.88 -5.91
C GLY A 29 31.95 -32.12 -4.97
N ILE A 30 31.85 -31.73 -3.69
CA ILE A 30 32.85 -31.95 -2.64
C ILE A 30 32.30 -32.97 -1.64
N PRO A 31 32.95 -34.13 -1.44
CA PRO A 31 32.47 -35.11 -0.48
C PRO A 31 32.38 -34.56 0.95
N ASN A 32 31.41 -35.02 1.73
CA ASN A 32 31.15 -34.61 3.12
C ASN A 32 32.39 -34.64 4.02
N SER A 33 33.38 -35.51 3.76
CA SER A 33 34.62 -35.57 4.54
C SER A 33 35.60 -34.41 4.29
N TYR A 34 35.42 -33.67 3.19
CA TYR A 34 36.23 -32.53 2.77
C TYR A 34 35.44 -31.23 2.68
N ASP A 35 34.12 -31.32 2.65
CA ASP A 35 33.21 -30.18 2.70
C ASP A 35 33.20 -29.54 4.10
N LYS A 36 33.46 -28.23 4.13
CA LYS A 36 33.44 -27.39 5.34
C LYS A 36 32.22 -26.48 5.39
N CYS A 37 31.42 -26.45 4.33
CA CYS A 37 30.27 -25.58 4.13
C CYS A 37 29.04 -26.40 3.76
N PRO A 38 28.53 -27.27 4.65
CA PRO A 38 27.40 -28.13 4.32
C PRO A 38 26.11 -27.33 4.04
N ASN A 39 25.30 -27.85 3.12
CA ASN A 39 24.05 -27.29 2.59
C ASN A 39 24.24 -26.18 1.56
N THR A 40 25.23 -26.30 0.70
CA THR A 40 25.47 -25.36 -0.38
C THR A 40 24.42 -25.47 -1.48
N ASN A 41 23.89 -24.33 -1.95
CA ASN A 41 22.79 -24.30 -2.93
C ASN A 41 23.28 -24.25 -4.39
N SER A 42 24.59 -24.39 -4.61
CA SER A 42 25.26 -24.23 -5.89
C SER A 42 26.31 -25.31 -6.08
N LYS A 43 26.58 -25.70 -7.33
CA LYS A 43 27.75 -26.54 -7.68
C LYS A 43 29.02 -25.73 -7.92
N MET A 44 28.91 -24.41 -7.89
CA MET A 44 30.05 -23.51 -8.08
C MET A 44 30.60 -23.15 -6.71
N VAL A 45 31.32 -24.11 -6.13
CA VAL A 45 31.90 -24.05 -4.79
C VAL A 45 33.41 -24.01 -4.85
N ASP A 46 34.05 -23.52 -3.78
CA ASP A 46 35.50 -23.60 -3.67
C ASP A 46 35.94 -24.99 -3.19
N LYS A 47 37.26 -25.18 -3.06
CA LYS A 47 37.86 -26.44 -2.61
C LYS A 47 37.39 -26.94 -1.23
N ASN A 48 36.67 -26.12 -0.47
CA ASN A 48 36.10 -26.48 0.82
C ASN A 48 34.56 -26.64 0.77
N GLY A 49 33.93 -26.64 -0.41
CA GLY A 49 32.47 -26.78 -0.56
C GLY A 49 31.67 -25.49 -0.33
N CYS A 50 32.33 -24.33 -0.16
CA CYS A 50 31.62 -23.08 0.12
C CYS A 50 31.22 -22.35 -1.18
N ASP A 51 29.98 -21.88 -1.29
CA ASP A 51 29.57 -20.90 -2.31
C ASP A 51 29.69 -19.44 -1.82
N CYS A 52 29.37 -18.47 -2.68
CA CYS A 52 29.42 -17.05 -2.31
C CYS A 52 28.42 -16.62 -1.22
N SER A 53 27.36 -17.39 -0.96
CA SER A 53 26.38 -17.08 0.09
C SER A 53 26.89 -17.47 1.48
N GLN A 54 27.76 -18.47 1.57
CA GLN A 54 28.37 -18.93 2.82
C GLN A 54 29.78 -18.35 3.04
N LYS A 55 30.40 -17.79 1.99
CA LYS A 55 31.74 -17.23 2.06
C LYS A 55 31.75 -15.78 2.53
N ILE A 56 32.33 -15.55 3.70
CA ILE A 56 32.59 -14.20 4.22
C ILE A 56 33.88 -13.67 3.57
N CYS A 57 33.74 -12.75 2.61
CA CYS A 57 34.87 -12.02 2.05
C CYS A 57 35.19 -10.82 2.96
N THR A 58 36.37 -10.82 3.57
CA THR A 58 36.85 -9.71 4.40
C THR A 58 37.28 -8.48 3.59
N GLU A 59 37.39 -8.61 2.26
CA GLU A 59 37.94 -7.58 1.36
C GLU A 59 37.04 -7.23 0.15
N GLY A 60 35.73 -7.43 0.23
CA GLY A 60 34.78 -7.06 -0.84
C GLY A 60 33.69 -8.10 -1.10
N LYS A 61 33.17 -8.16 -2.33
CA LYS A 61 32.08 -9.07 -2.71
C LYS A 61 32.61 -10.38 -3.29
N CYS A 62 32.03 -11.50 -2.87
CA CYS A 62 32.25 -12.77 -3.56
C CYS A 62 31.53 -12.77 -4.91
N ILE A 63 32.27 -12.98 -5.99
CA ILE A 63 31.73 -13.20 -7.33
C ILE A 63 32.19 -14.54 -7.88
N VAL A 64 31.43 -15.03 -8.86
CA VAL A 64 31.82 -16.17 -9.68
C VAL A 64 32.46 -15.63 -10.94
N GLU A 65 33.77 -15.78 -11.08
CA GLU A 65 34.52 -15.39 -12.28
C GLU A 65 35.03 -16.67 -12.98
N GLY A 66 34.36 -17.09 -14.05
CA GLY A 66 34.63 -18.38 -14.70
C GLY A 66 34.17 -19.58 -13.84
N LEU A 67 35.08 -20.50 -13.53
CA LEU A 67 34.85 -21.71 -12.72
C LEU A 67 35.39 -21.61 -11.27
N GLN A 68 35.73 -20.40 -10.81
CA GLN A 68 36.29 -20.18 -9.46
C GLN A 68 35.60 -19.02 -8.74
N LEU A 69 35.41 -19.19 -7.43
CA LEU A 69 34.91 -18.15 -6.53
C LEU A 69 36.04 -17.18 -6.17
N LYS A 70 35.81 -15.90 -6.45
CA LYS A 70 36.79 -14.84 -6.21
C LYS A 70 36.16 -13.76 -5.34
N CYS A 71 36.84 -13.41 -4.25
CA CYS A 71 36.55 -12.15 -3.57
C CYS A 71 37.18 -11.05 -4.41
N VAL A 72 36.36 -10.19 -4.99
CA VAL A 72 36.83 -8.99 -5.69
C VAL A 72 36.59 -7.78 -4.82
N GLN A 73 37.56 -6.88 -4.83
CA GLN A 73 37.38 -5.55 -4.27
C GLN A 73 36.30 -4.85 -5.09
N THR A 74 35.34 -4.30 -4.37
CA THR A 74 34.29 -3.48 -4.92
C THR A 74 34.47 -2.08 -4.37
N CYS A 75 34.43 -1.10 -5.26
CA CYS A 75 34.57 0.32 -4.94
C CYS A 75 33.45 1.13 -5.60
N ASP A 76 32.38 0.47 -6.06
CA ASP A 76 31.22 1.04 -6.76
C ASP A 76 29.99 0.14 -6.51
N ASP A 77 29.86 -0.41 -5.31
CA ASP A 77 28.79 -1.35 -4.93
C ASP A 77 27.83 -0.82 -3.85
N GLY A 78 28.02 0.43 -3.41
CA GLY A 78 27.06 1.15 -2.56
C GLY A 78 27.07 0.71 -1.09
N ILE A 79 28.08 -0.05 -0.66
CA ILE A 79 28.24 -0.52 0.72
C ILE A 79 29.60 -0.10 1.27
N LEU A 80 29.67 0.33 2.53
CA LEU A 80 30.94 0.67 3.18
C LEU A 80 31.64 -0.63 3.61
N ASN A 81 32.60 -1.11 2.82
CA ASN A 81 33.32 -2.34 3.08
C ASN A 81 34.85 -2.14 3.00
N GLN A 82 35.67 -3.19 3.19
CA GLN A 82 37.14 -3.07 3.21
C GLN A 82 37.64 -2.03 4.25
N ASP A 83 38.72 -1.30 3.94
CA ASP A 83 39.24 -0.17 4.70
C ASP A 83 38.76 1.19 4.16
N GLU A 84 37.62 1.18 3.43
CA GLU A 84 36.97 2.37 2.90
C GLU A 84 36.73 3.43 3.98
N LYS A 85 36.83 4.69 3.56
CA LYS A 85 36.59 5.87 4.42
C LYS A 85 35.23 6.52 4.14
N GLY A 86 34.59 6.16 3.02
CA GLY A 86 33.22 6.48 2.63
C GLY A 86 32.69 5.38 1.70
N ILE A 87 31.37 5.32 1.49
CA ILE A 87 30.78 4.33 0.57
C ILE A 87 31.47 4.49 -0.79
N ASP A 88 32.03 3.40 -1.32
CA ASP A 88 32.71 3.39 -2.62
C ASP A 88 33.96 4.29 -2.70
N CYS A 89 34.55 4.72 -1.57
CA CYS A 89 35.77 5.54 -1.57
C CYS A 89 36.66 5.41 -0.32
N GLY A 90 37.96 5.66 -0.49
CA GLY A 90 38.97 5.60 0.57
C GLY A 90 39.50 4.18 0.85
N GLY A 91 40.52 4.07 1.70
CA GLY A 91 41.22 2.80 1.92
C GLY A 91 41.94 2.32 0.65
N LYS A 92 41.64 1.09 0.22
CA LYS A 92 42.09 0.52 -1.06
C LYS A 92 41.34 1.06 -2.29
N CYS A 93 40.19 1.72 -2.12
CA CYS A 93 39.42 2.35 -3.19
C CYS A 93 39.95 3.75 -3.55
N GLN A 94 39.39 4.37 -4.59
CA GLN A 94 39.82 5.71 -5.01
C GLN A 94 39.75 6.66 -3.81
N PHE A 95 40.82 7.45 -3.59
CA PHE A 95 40.84 8.46 -2.54
C PHE A 95 39.62 9.35 -2.71
N CYS A 96 38.80 9.47 -1.67
CA CYS A 96 37.62 10.32 -1.70
C CYS A 96 38.07 11.73 -2.15
N GLU A 97 37.74 12.14 -3.38
CA GLU A 97 38.29 13.37 -3.96
C GLU A 97 37.88 14.57 -3.11
N SER A 98 38.86 15.22 -2.49
CA SER A 98 38.72 16.56 -1.93
C SER A 98 38.89 17.59 -3.04
N LYS A 99 37.91 17.68 -3.94
CA LYS A 99 37.75 18.86 -4.80
C LYS A 99 36.63 19.72 -4.26
N ASN A 100 36.91 21.02 -4.16
CA ASN A 100 36.07 22.13 -3.72
C ASN A 100 34.70 22.23 -4.45
N GLN A 101 33.85 21.23 -4.30
CA GLN A 101 32.42 21.30 -4.51
C GLN A 101 31.75 20.37 -3.51
N VAL A 102 30.95 21.00 -2.65
CA VAL A 102 30.14 20.39 -1.60
C VAL A 102 29.27 19.28 -2.21
N ARG A 103 29.68 18.03 -2.01
CA ARG A 103 28.82 16.84 -2.07
C ARG A 103 29.15 16.01 -0.84
N ASN A 104 28.31 16.16 0.18
CA ASN A 104 28.36 15.33 1.39
C ASN A 104 27.48 14.11 1.17
N ASP A 105 28.09 12.93 1.08
CA ASP A 105 27.44 11.68 1.43
C ASP A 105 27.48 11.49 2.95
N ASN A 106 26.29 11.33 3.55
CA ASN A 106 25.96 10.55 4.73
C ASN A 106 27.00 10.41 5.86
N SER A 107 27.53 11.54 6.32
CA SER A 107 27.52 11.78 7.75
C SER A 107 26.66 13.01 8.00
N SER A 108 25.80 12.93 9.00
CA SER A 108 25.27 14.07 9.72
C SER A 108 26.42 14.89 10.31
N ILE A 109 27.18 15.60 9.47
CA ILE A 109 27.55 16.96 9.82
C ILE A 109 26.20 17.66 9.77
N GLU A 110 25.56 17.82 10.94
CA GLU A 110 24.52 18.83 11.10
C GLU A 110 25.10 20.11 10.51
N CYS A 111 24.74 20.40 9.27
CA CYS A 111 25.02 21.71 8.77
C CYS A 111 24.06 22.64 9.48
N THR A 112 24.51 23.10 10.64
CA THR A 112 23.78 24.00 11.53
C THR A 112 23.65 25.39 10.92
N ASP A 113 24.41 25.68 9.86
CA ASP A 113 24.42 26.95 9.14
C ASP A 113 24.39 26.73 7.63
N CYS A 114 23.18 26.78 7.07
CA CYS A 114 22.90 26.62 5.65
C CYS A 114 23.58 27.66 4.76
N ASN A 115 24.04 28.79 5.31
CA ASN A 115 24.80 29.78 4.54
C ASN A 115 26.14 29.22 4.05
N LYS A 116 26.61 28.11 4.64
CA LYS A 116 27.88 27.46 4.30
C LYS A 116 27.70 26.22 3.42
N CYS A 117 26.59 25.51 3.54
CA CYS A 117 26.42 24.19 2.95
C CYS A 117 25.14 24.03 2.11
N GLY A 118 24.24 25.02 2.11
CA GLY A 118 22.92 24.93 1.49
C GLY A 118 21.90 24.15 2.33
N CYS A 119 20.72 23.91 1.74
CA CYS A 119 19.63 23.19 2.37
C CYS A 119 19.23 21.97 1.53
N GLN A 120 18.59 21.00 2.19
CA GLN A 120 17.86 19.92 1.50
C GLN A 120 16.79 20.50 0.57
N ASP A 121 16.48 19.76 -0.49
CA ASP A 121 15.40 20.10 -1.43
C ASP A 121 14.12 20.53 -0.69
N ASN A 122 13.48 21.58 -1.23
CA ASN A 122 12.29 22.26 -0.70
C ASN A 122 12.51 23.16 0.53
N PHE A 123 13.68 23.14 1.18
CA PHE A 123 14.02 24.09 2.24
C PHE A 123 14.80 25.29 1.69
N LEU A 124 14.48 26.47 2.21
CA LEU A 124 15.18 27.71 1.91
C LEU A 124 16.07 28.08 3.09
N CYS A 125 17.32 28.41 2.78
CA CYS A 125 18.26 28.91 3.76
C CYS A 125 17.81 30.28 4.26
N GLN A 126 17.69 30.41 5.58
CA GLN A 126 17.35 31.65 6.25
C GLN A 126 18.63 32.39 6.65
N GLY A 127 18.54 33.71 6.84
CA GLY A 127 19.69 34.52 7.24
C GLY A 127 20.29 34.15 8.61
N ASP A 128 19.55 33.41 9.44
CA ASP A 128 20.00 32.86 10.72
C ASP A 128 20.75 31.50 10.58
N GLY A 129 20.96 31.02 9.35
CA GLY A 129 21.60 29.74 9.07
C GLY A 129 20.68 28.52 9.16
N SER A 130 19.39 28.70 9.48
CA SER A 130 18.43 27.59 9.51
C SER A 130 17.86 27.29 8.12
N CYS A 131 17.55 26.02 7.86
CA CYS A 131 16.80 25.60 6.69
C CYS A 131 15.32 25.52 7.02
N LYS A 132 14.51 26.38 6.40
CA LYS A 132 13.06 26.42 6.64
C LYS A 132 12.26 26.29 5.36
N MET A 133 11.14 25.57 5.44
CA MET A 133 10.16 25.43 4.37
C MET A 133 8.82 26.00 4.82
N LYS A 134 8.20 26.85 3.98
CA LYS A 134 6.84 27.32 4.22
C LYS A 134 5.84 26.27 3.71
N VAL A 135 5.02 25.77 4.62
CA VAL A 135 3.98 24.77 4.36
C VAL A 135 2.62 25.45 4.42
N ASN A 136 1.94 25.51 3.28
CA ASN A 136 0.56 26.00 3.23
C ASN A 136 -0.36 24.85 3.64
N LEU A 137 -1.16 25.08 4.67
CA LEU A 137 -2.09 24.09 5.20
C LEU A 137 -3.50 24.62 5.06
N ASN A 138 -4.40 23.70 4.75
CA ASN A 138 -5.83 23.93 4.76
C ASN A 138 -6.46 23.03 5.79
N GLY A 139 -7.56 23.51 6.35
CA GLY A 139 -8.36 22.69 7.20
C GLY A 139 -9.01 21.54 6.44
N LYS A 140 -8.94 20.32 6.97
CA LYS A 140 -9.47 19.14 6.28
C LYS A 140 -10.29 18.27 7.22
N ARG A 141 -11.59 18.18 6.93
CA ARG A 141 -12.51 17.23 7.55
C ARG A 141 -13.18 16.42 6.45
N CYS A 142 -13.08 15.12 6.58
CA CYS A 142 -13.41 14.18 5.53
C CYS A 142 -14.66 13.40 5.88
N LYS A 143 -15.57 13.23 4.92
CA LYS A 143 -16.69 12.31 5.09
C LYS A 143 -16.18 10.88 5.15
N THR A 144 -16.80 10.08 6.00
CA THR A 144 -16.61 8.63 6.02
C THR A 144 -17.74 7.94 5.27
N LYS A 145 -17.63 6.63 5.11
CA LYS A 145 -18.69 5.78 4.55
C LYS A 145 -19.89 5.56 5.50
N ASP A 146 -19.76 5.96 6.77
CA ASP A 146 -20.83 5.74 7.74
C ASP A 146 -21.83 6.89 7.63
N PHE A 147 -23.05 6.58 7.20
CA PHE A 147 -24.15 7.53 7.21
C PHE A 147 -25.48 6.86 7.57
N PHE A 148 -26.46 7.68 7.92
CA PHE A 148 -27.86 7.26 8.03
C PHE A 148 -28.77 8.41 7.64
N TYR A 149 -30.04 8.10 7.40
CA TYR A 149 -31.06 9.11 7.14
C TYR A 149 -32.28 8.88 8.04
N ARG A 150 -33.09 9.93 8.21
CA ARG A 150 -34.41 9.86 8.83
C ARG A 150 -35.40 10.69 8.03
N MET A 151 -36.61 10.17 7.88
CA MET A 151 -37.75 10.87 7.27
C MET A 151 -38.38 11.91 8.23
N SER A 152 -37.55 12.52 9.07
CA SER A 152 -37.94 13.49 10.08
C SER A 152 -36.70 14.31 10.46
N LYS A 153 -36.89 15.60 10.77
CA LYS A 153 -35.82 16.44 11.32
C LYS A 153 -35.12 15.75 12.49
N PHE A 154 -33.80 15.63 12.40
CA PHE A 154 -32.96 15.01 13.41
C PHE A 154 -31.66 15.79 13.54
N ASP A 155 -31.27 16.19 14.76
CA ASP A 155 -29.96 16.80 14.97
C ASP A 155 -28.88 15.72 14.96
N CYS A 156 -28.12 15.66 13.87
CA CYS A 156 -27.02 14.70 13.71
C CYS A 156 -26.02 14.74 14.87
N LYS A 157 -25.86 15.89 15.55
CA LYS A 157 -24.95 16.03 16.71
C LYS A 157 -25.36 15.19 17.91
N GLU A 158 -26.62 14.77 18.01
CA GLU A 158 -27.07 13.83 19.04
C GLU A 158 -26.34 12.48 18.95
N LYS A 159 -25.83 12.12 17.76
CA LYS A 159 -25.00 10.91 17.58
C LYS A 159 -23.55 11.10 18.00
N GLY A 160 -23.09 12.33 18.02
CA GLY A 160 -21.74 12.72 18.39
C GLY A 160 -21.22 13.90 17.57
N PRO A 161 -20.09 14.49 17.98
CA PRO A 161 -19.51 15.66 17.34
C PRO A 161 -19.01 15.41 15.91
N ASP A 162 -18.76 14.14 15.57
CA ASP A 162 -18.25 13.72 14.27
C ASP A 162 -19.36 13.59 13.22
N TRP A 163 -20.63 13.71 13.60
CA TRP A 163 -21.77 13.60 12.71
C TRP A 163 -22.25 14.97 12.26
N VAL A 164 -22.31 15.18 10.95
CA VAL A 164 -22.79 16.42 10.34
C VAL A 164 -24.07 16.15 9.56
N GLU A 165 -24.96 17.13 9.58
CA GLU A 165 -26.16 17.13 8.76
C GLU A 165 -25.82 17.58 7.34
N GLU A 166 -26.37 16.86 6.37
CA GLU A 166 -26.24 17.17 4.97
C GLU A 166 -27.60 17.58 4.41
N ASN A 167 -27.63 18.70 3.70
CA ASN A 167 -28.84 19.14 3.02
C ASN A 167 -29.00 18.34 1.72
N ILE A 168 -29.92 17.39 1.75
CA ILE A 168 -30.23 16.53 0.61
C ILE A 168 -30.80 17.32 -0.57
N GLY A 169 -31.43 18.47 -0.33
CA GLY A 169 -31.99 19.32 -1.37
C GLY A 169 -30.96 19.83 -2.38
N ASP A 170 -29.69 19.96 -1.96
CA ASP A 170 -28.59 20.34 -2.84
C ASP A 170 -28.12 19.18 -3.73
N PHE A 171 -28.46 17.95 -3.35
CA PHE A 171 -28.03 16.71 -3.99
C PHE A 171 -29.15 16.03 -4.77
N ILE A 172 -30.42 16.29 -4.46
CA ILE A 172 -31.55 15.61 -5.10
C ILE A 172 -32.26 16.49 -6.13
N LYS A 173 -32.29 16.02 -7.37
CA LYS A 173 -33.19 16.52 -8.42
C LYS A 173 -34.34 15.55 -8.54
N TYR A 174 -35.57 16.07 -8.60
CA TYR A 174 -36.75 15.26 -8.81
C TYR A 174 -37.55 15.72 -10.04
N GLN A 175 -38.20 14.77 -10.69
CA GLN A 175 -39.17 15.03 -11.75
C GLN A 175 -40.45 14.24 -11.47
N VAL A 176 -41.59 14.88 -11.73
CA VAL A 176 -42.91 14.27 -11.58
C VAL A 176 -43.44 13.93 -12.98
N GLY A 177 -43.52 12.63 -13.29
CA GLY A 177 -44.06 12.05 -14.52
C GLY A 177 -45.39 11.31 -14.30
N GLY A 178 -45.97 10.78 -15.37
CA GLY A 178 -47.22 9.98 -15.32
C GLY A 178 -48.45 10.70 -15.89
N VAL A 179 -49.61 10.05 -15.85
CA VAL A 179 -50.85 10.49 -16.54
C VAL A 179 -51.37 11.83 -16.00
N ALA A 180 -51.07 12.17 -14.74
CA ALA A 180 -51.42 13.46 -14.15
C ALA A 180 -50.44 14.61 -14.41
N SER A 181 -49.24 14.34 -14.93
CA SER A 181 -48.24 15.38 -15.18
C SER A 181 -48.72 16.45 -16.19
N GLY A 182 -49.72 16.12 -17.01
CA GLY A 182 -50.41 17.03 -17.92
C GLY A 182 -51.51 17.89 -17.30
N ILE A 183 -51.86 17.70 -16.02
CA ILE A 183 -52.87 18.48 -15.30
C ILE A 183 -52.16 19.48 -14.36
N PRO A 184 -52.16 20.80 -14.65
CA PRO A 184 -51.34 21.78 -13.93
C PRO A 184 -51.56 21.79 -12.41
N ILE A 185 -52.82 21.65 -11.96
CA ILE A 185 -53.19 21.70 -10.55
C ILE A 185 -52.68 20.48 -9.78
N VAL A 186 -52.72 19.30 -10.40
CA VAL A 186 -52.24 18.05 -9.77
C VAL A 186 -50.72 18.05 -9.73
N ASN A 187 -50.06 18.51 -10.81
CA ASN A 187 -48.61 18.62 -10.86
C ASN A 187 -48.08 19.57 -9.77
N ASP A 188 -48.67 20.76 -9.58
CA ASP A 188 -48.26 21.71 -8.55
C ASP A 188 -48.44 21.15 -7.12
N PHE A 189 -49.57 20.47 -6.87
CA PHE A 189 -49.83 19.81 -5.59
C PHE A 189 -48.81 18.69 -5.29
N VAL A 190 -48.53 17.83 -6.26
CA VAL A 190 -47.57 16.72 -6.11
C VAL A 190 -46.15 17.26 -5.95
N GLN A 191 -45.74 18.26 -6.73
CA GLN A 191 -44.43 18.89 -6.59
C GLN A 191 -44.26 19.54 -5.22
N LYS A 192 -45.30 20.23 -4.71
CA LYS A 192 -45.27 20.82 -3.38
C LYS A 192 -45.17 19.76 -2.28
N LYS A 193 -45.95 18.68 -2.38
CA LYS A 193 -45.92 17.58 -1.40
C LYS A 193 -44.61 16.82 -1.42
N ALA A 194 -44.09 16.52 -2.60
CA ALA A 194 -42.77 15.93 -2.75
C ALA A 194 -41.70 16.82 -2.10
N LYS A 195 -41.72 18.13 -2.39
CA LYS A 195 -40.81 19.10 -1.77
C LYS A 195 -40.90 19.13 -0.24
N GLU A 196 -42.11 19.15 0.32
CA GLU A 196 -42.32 19.09 1.78
C GLU A 196 -41.72 17.81 2.38
N GLN A 197 -41.84 16.67 1.71
CA GLN A 197 -41.23 15.41 2.17
C GLN A 197 -39.70 15.45 2.05
N PHE A 198 -39.15 15.97 0.95
CA PHE A 198 -37.71 16.12 0.76
C PHE A 198 -37.08 17.01 1.84
N GLU A 199 -37.70 18.16 2.15
CA GLU A 199 -37.22 19.09 3.18
C GLU A 199 -37.30 18.50 4.61
N ALA A 200 -38.05 17.41 4.80
CA ALA A 200 -38.13 16.71 6.08
C ALA A 200 -37.07 15.62 6.27
N ILE A 201 -36.33 15.25 5.23
CA ILE A 201 -35.30 14.21 5.31
C ILE A 201 -34.00 14.81 5.84
N THR A 202 -33.54 14.30 6.98
CA THR A 202 -32.20 14.57 7.49
C THR A 202 -31.29 13.41 7.09
N VAL A 203 -30.21 13.69 6.35
CA VAL A 203 -29.08 12.77 6.18
C VAL A 203 -27.97 13.19 7.12
N CYS A 204 -27.50 12.24 7.92
CA CYS A 204 -26.37 12.41 8.80
C CYS A 204 -25.21 11.60 8.27
N ILE A 205 -24.11 12.27 7.97
CA ILE A 205 -22.87 11.62 7.55
C ILE A 205 -21.84 11.79 8.66
N LYS A 206 -21.15 10.70 8.97
CA LYS A 206 -20.02 10.75 9.89
C LYS A 206 -18.81 11.33 9.16
N THR A 207 -18.03 12.10 9.89
CA THR A 207 -16.86 12.80 9.40
C THR A 207 -15.66 12.46 10.25
N GLU A 208 -14.48 12.71 9.71
CA GLU A 208 -13.20 12.52 10.36
C GLU A 208 -12.38 13.80 10.20
N ASP A 209 -12.06 14.43 11.32
CA ASP A 209 -11.26 15.65 11.35
C ASP A 209 -9.76 15.29 11.22
N LEU A 210 -9.18 15.58 10.06
CA LEU A 210 -7.77 15.32 9.78
C LEU A 210 -6.85 16.44 10.25
N GLY A 211 -7.38 17.52 10.81
CA GLY A 211 -6.57 18.66 11.20
C GLY A 211 -6.25 19.62 10.07
N CYS A 212 -5.15 20.34 10.27
CA CYS A 212 -4.53 21.13 9.22
C CYS A 212 -3.67 20.22 8.36
N ALA A 213 -3.95 20.19 7.08
CA ALA A 213 -3.34 19.29 6.12
C ALA A 213 -2.80 20.08 4.92
N VAL A 214 -1.71 19.61 4.32
CA VAL A 214 -1.28 20.12 3.01
C VAL A 214 -2.36 19.89 1.95
N SER A 215 -2.44 20.78 0.97
CA SER A 215 -3.56 20.81 0.01
C SER A 215 -3.72 19.51 -0.77
N ASN A 216 -2.63 18.78 -1.01
CA ASN A 216 -2.69 17.51 -1.73
C ASN A 216 -3.50 16.46 -0.97
N VAL A 217 -3.35 16.30 0.37
CA VAL A 217 -3.83 15.16 1.21
C VAL A 217 -4.89 14.30 0.49
N LYS A 218 -6.12 14.11 0.89
CA LYS A 218 -7.29 13.62 0.10
C LYS A 218 -8.20 13.03 1.13
N CYS A 219 -9.49 13.18 0.93
CA CYS A 219 -10.43 12.63 1.88
C CYS A 219 -10.65 11.15 1.64
N PHE A 220 -10.62 10.45 2.75
CA PHE A 220 -10.44 9.01 2.83
C PHE A 220 -11.72 8.24 2.46
N GLY A 221 -12.90 8.79 2.72
CA GLY A 221 -14.19 8.21 2.32
C GLY A 221 -14.76 8.73 1.00
N GLU A 222 -14.24 9.84 0.44
CA GLU A 222 -14.84 10.48 -0.75
C GLU A 222 -14.61 9.66 -2.03
N ASN A 223 -13.49 8.95 -2.14
CA ASN A 223 -13.22 8.06 -3.28
C ASN A 223 -13.98 6.72 -3.20
N GLN A 224 -14.67 6.44 -2.09
CA GLN A 224 -15.29 5.12 -1.83
C GLN A 224 -16.81 5.10 -1.92
N VAL A 225 -17.48 6.27 -2.02
CA VAL A 225 -18.90 6.32 -2.39
C VAL A 225 -19.02 5.93 -3.87
N THR A 226 -18.96 4.62 -4.13
CA THR A 226 -19.06 4.07 -5.47
C THR A 226 -20.39 4.46 -6.10
N ASP A 227 -20.44 4.55 -7.43
CA ASP A 227 -21.69 4.79 -8.15
C ASP A 227 -22.78 3.77 -7.81
N GLU A 228 -22.39 2.56 -7.35
CA GLU A 228 -23.34 1.54 -6.89
C GLU A 228 -24.00 1.92 -5.56
N ASN A 229 -23.28 2.57 -4.64
CA ASN A 229 -23.82 2.98 -3.35
C ASN A 229 -24.66 4.25 -3.51
N LYS A 230 -24.26 5.15 -4.42
CA LYS A 230 -25.14 6.24 -4.87
C LYS A 230 -26.45 5.70 -5.41
N LYS A 231 -26.41 4.75 -6.36
CA LYS A 231 -27.61 4.15 -6.97
C LYS A 231 -28.51 3.40 -5.99
N LYS A 232 -27.93 2.71 -5.00
CA LYS A 232 -28.74 2.06 -3.98
C LYS A 232 -29.39 3.12 -3.07
N ALA A 233 -28.67 4.19 -2.70
CA ALA A 233 -29.22 5.25 -1.84
C ALA A 233 -30.36 5.97 -2.58
N GLU A 234 -30.14 6.29 -3.85
CA GLU A 234 -31.15 6.77 -4.80
C GLU A 234 -32.39 5.89 -4.76
N LYS A 235 -32.24 4.58 -4.95
CA LYS A 235 -33.36 3.65 -5.01
C LYS A 235 -34.16 3.59 -3.70
N ILE A 236 -33.50 3.55 -2.55
CA ILE A 236 -34.21 3.50 -1.26
C ILE A 236 -34.94 4.81 -0.99
N LEU A 237 -34.28 5.95 -1.19
CA LEU A 237 -34.90 7.26 -1.02
C LEU A 237 -36.07 7.41 -1.99
N GLN A 238 -35.94 6.92 -3.23
CA GLN A 238 -37.01 6.90 -4.21
C GLN A 238 -38.20 6.07 -3.76
N GLU A 239 -37.99 4.81 -3.33
CA GLU A 239 -39.07 3.94 -2.85
C GLU A 239 -39.79 4.55 -1.65
N GLU A 240 -39.07 5.16 -0.71
CA GLU A 240 -39.65 5.70 0.51
C GLU A 240 -40.41 7.02 0.28
N ILE A 241 -39.87 7.89 -0.57
CA ILE A 241 -40.52 9.16 -0.94
C ILE A 241 -41.74 8.89 -1.81
N SER A 242 -41.66 7.99 -2.79
CA SER A 242 -42.82 7.63 -3.62
C SER A 242 -43.95 7.08 -2.76
N LYS A 243 -43.68 6.18 -1.79
CA LYS A 243 -44.70 5.71 -0.84
C LYS A 243 -45.35 6.85 -0.04
N GLN A 244 -44.56 7.81 0.45
CA GLN A 244 -45.08 8.93 1.23
C GLN A 244 -45.94 9.88 0.38
N VAL A 245 -45.53 10.13 -0.87
CA VAL A 245 -46.29 10.93 -1.83
C VAL A 245 -47.59 10.22 -2.20
N ASP A 246 -47.55 8.92 -2.52
CA ASP A 246 -48.72 8.10 -2.84
C ASP A 246 -49.75 8.10 -1.68
N ASN A 247 -49.28 7.91 -0.45
CA ASN A 247 -50.13 7.95 0.75
C ASN A 247 -50.74 9.34 1.03
N SER A 248 -50.18 10.40 0.45
CA SER A 248 -50.66 11.78 0.63
C SER A 248 -51.71 12.17 -0.43
N ILE A 249 -52.00 11.30 -1.40
CA ILE A 249 -52.94 11.57 -2.49
C ILE A 249 -54.32 10.98 -2.15
N PRO A 250 -55.41 11.74 -2.28
CA PRO A 250 -56.75 11.25 -1.96
C PRO A 250 -57.20 10.06 -2.84
N TRP A 251 -57.87 9.08 -2.22
CA TRP A 251 -58.35 7.82 -2.81
C TRP A 251 -59.26 7.91 -4.05
N TYR A 252 -59.80 9.09 -4.38
CA TYR A 252 -60.67 9.29 -5.55
C TYR A 252 -59.88 9.65 -6.83
N ALA A 253 -58.56 9.77 -6.74
CA ALA A 253 -57.67 10.02 -7.86
C ALA A 253 -56.89 8.74 -8.19
N ASP A 254 -57.46 7.87 -9.04
CA ASP A 254 -56.76 6.73 -9.66
C ASP A 254 -55.73 7.23 -10.68
N ILE A 255 -54.66 7.84 -10.17
CA ILE A 255 -53.67 8.53 -10.98
C ILE A 255 -52.31 7.89 -10.73
N VAL A 256 -51.66 7.47 -11.81
CA VAL A 256 -50.27 6.99 -11.78
C VAL A 256 -49.33 8.21 -11.76
N ILE A 257 -48.53 8.33 -10.70
CA ILE A 257 -47.48 9.33 -10.55
C ILE A 257 -46.15 8.60 -10.47
N ASP A 258 -45.23 9.00 -11.34
CA ASP A 258 -43.84 8.55 -11.27
C ASP A 258 -43.00 9.70 -10.71
N VAL A 259 -42.33 9.48 -9.58
CA VAL A 259 -41.31 10.40 -9.08
C VAL A 259 -39.95 9.84 -9.44
N GLU A 260 -39.27 10.48 -10.38
CA GLU A 260 -37.88 10.18 -10.68
C GLU A 260 -36.97 11.01 -9.78
N ILE A 261 -36.01 10.36 -9.12
CA ILE A 261 -35.09 10.98 -8.16
C ILE A 261 -33.67 10.70 -8.62
N ASN A 262 -32.89 11.77 -8.78
CA ASN A 262 -31.47 11.71 -9.10
C ASN A 262 -30.66 12.30 -7.94
N VAL A 263 -29.67 11.56 -7.43
CA VAL A 263 -28.87 12.00 -6.27
C VAL A 263 -27.43 12.28 -6.74
N ASP A 264 -27.07 13.56 -6.79
CA ASP A 264 -25.73 14.05 -7.05
C ASP A 264 -24.95 14.26 -5.75
N LEU A 265 -24.17 13.25 -5.34
CA LEU A 265 -23.31 13.30 -4.15
C LEU A 265 -21.90 13.85 -4.43
N THR A 266 -21.70 14.68 -5.46
CA THR A 266 -20.34 15.14 -5.85
C THR A 266 -19.86 16.37 -5.07
N ASN A 267 -20.76 17.20 -4.54
CA ASN A 267 -20.41 18.45 -3.85
C ASN A 267 -20.23 18.25 -2.35
N TYR A 268 -19.10 17.68 -1.96
CA TYR A 268 -18.78 17.47 -0.56
C TYR A 268 -17.60 18.33 -0.14
N HIS A 269 -17.88 19.47 0.47
CA HIS A 269 -16.87 20.27 1.17
C HIS A 269 -17.37 20.55 2.59
N LEU A 270 -16.56 20.18 3.58
CA LEU A 270 -16.82 20.50 4.98
C LEU A 270 -15.71 21.42 5.47
N ASP A 271 -16.10 22.65 5.81
CA ASP A 271 -15.21 23.60 6.46
C ASP A 271 -14.98 23.19 7.91
N ILE A 272 -13.73 23.26 8.36
CA ILE A 272 -13.42 23.12 9.79
C ILE A 272 -13.43 24.50 10.47
N PRO A 273 -13.78 24.57 11.76
CA PRO A 273 -14.03 25.85 12.44
C PRO A 273 -12.75 26.56 12.91
N TYR A 274 -11.58 26.21 12.39
CA TYR A 274 -10.30 26.79 12.82
C TYR A 274 -9.37 27.05 11.64
N ASP A 275 -8.61 28.14 11.78
CA ASP A 275 -7.63 28.56 10.79
C ASP A 275 -6.39 27.66 10.85
N CYS A 276 -5.95 27.24 9.67
CA CYS A 276 -4.81 26.38 9.47
C CYS A 276 -3.60 27.11 8.90
N GLY A 277 -3.61 28.44 8.85
CA GLY A 277 -2.59 29.32 8.27
C GLY A 277 -1.14 28.79 8.20
N PRO A 278 -0.36 29.26 7.21
CA PRO A 278 0.89 28.63 6.81
C PRO A 278 1.87 28.43 7.98
N LYS A 279 2.51 27.26 8.02
CA LYS A 279 3.51 26.91 9.05
C LYS A 279 4.90 26.87 8.46
N MET A 280 5.91 27.18 9.28
CA MET A 280 7.31 26.99 8.92
C MET A 280 7.80 25.67 9.48
N ALA A 281 8.25 24.76 8.61
CA ALA A 281 8.92 23.53 8.99
C ALA A 281 10.44 23.76 9.03
N ASP A 282 11.11 23.33 10.09
CA ASP A 282 12.57 23.32 10.23
C ASP A 282 13.11 21.97 9.72
N SER A 283 14.19 21.99 8.95
CA SER A 283 14.77 20.77 8.39
C SER A 283 15.24 19.79 9.46
N ARG A 284 15.63 20.27 10.65
CA ARG A 284 16.07 19.43 11.77
C ARG A 284 14.94 18.61 12.38
N ASP A 285 13.71 19.12 12.27
CA ASP A 285 12.50 18.45 12.76
C ASP A 285 11.76 17.66 11.67
N SER A 286 12.29 17.66 10.45
CA SER A 286 11.76 17.02 9.24
C SER A 286 12.27 15.58 9.08
N CYS A 287 11.67 14.85 8.14
CA CYS A 287 12.14 13.54 7.72
C CYS A 287 13.48 13.58 7.01
N GLN A 288 14.19 12.48 7.15
CA GLN A 288 15.50 12.21 6.58
C GLN A 288 15.38 11.29 5.38
N ALA A 289 16.29 11.45 4.41
CA ALA A 289 16.38 10.54 3.27
C ALA A 289 17.04 9.23 3.69
N LEU A 290 16.36 8.11 3.45
CA LEU A 290 16.96 6.78 3.55
C LEU A 290 17.58 6.35 2.21
N ILE A 291 16.81 6.52 1.13
CA ILE A 291 17.20 6.22 -0.24
C ILE A 291 16.74 7.40 -1.09
N LYS A 292 17.66 8.02 -1.83
CA LYS A 292 17.38 9.15 -2.70
C LYS A 292 17.85 8.87 -4.11
N ASN A 293 16.94 8.45 -4.99
CA ASN A 293 17.23 8.15 -6.39
C ASN A 293 17.03 9.37 -7.32
N GLY A 294 16.49 10.48 -6.82
CA GLY A 294 16.35 11.74 -7.57
C GLY A 294 15.45 12.77 -6.90
N ASP A 295 15.09 13.81 -7.66
CA ASP A 295 14.18 14.89 -7.23
C ASP A 295 12.76 14.34 -6.98
N SER A 296 12.15 14.70 -5.85
CA SER A 296 10.80 14.30 -5.43
C SER A 296 9.69 14.69 -6.41
N LYS A 297 9.93 15.62 -7.35
CA LYS A 297 8.96 15.90 -8.43
C LYS A 297 8.82 14.74 -9.43
N ASN A 298 9.83 13.89 -9.52
CA ASN A 298 9.95 12.85 -10.54
C ASN A 298 9.96 11.44 -9.95
N LYS A 299 10.06 11.31 -8.63
CA LYS A 299 10.15 10.05 -7.90
C LYS A 299 8.89 9.84 -7.07
N ALA A 300 8.59 8.57 -6.79
CA ALA A 300 7.57 8.19 -5.83
C ALA A 300 8.17 8.29 -4.42
N ASP A 301 7.77 9.31 -3.66
CA ASP A 301 8.29 9.56 -2.32
C ASP A 301 7.48 8.81 -1.25
N ILE A 302 8.04 7.72 -0.72
CA ILE A 302 7.46 6.95 0.38
C ILE A 302 8.01 7.48 1.71
N LEU A 303 7.14 8.00 2.57
CA LEU A 303 7.48 8.47 3.91
C LEU A 303 7.10 7.45 4.97
N PHE A 304 8.09 6.90 5.66
CA PHE A 304 7.92 6.09 6.85
C PHE A 304 7.85 6.97 8.11
N ILE A 305 6.74 6.90 8.86
CA ILE A 305 6.61 7.50 10.18
C ILE A 305 6.63 6.37 11.21
N ALA A 306 7.65 6.33 12.04
CA ALA A 306 7.94 5.16 12.85
C ALA A 306 7.79 5.45 14.35
N ASP A 307 7.05 4.57 15.05
CA ASP A 307 6.79 4.65 16.47
C ASP A 307 7.33 3.43 17.23
N GLY A 308 7.84 3.67 18.44
CA GLY A 308 8.37 2.62 19.31
C GLY A 308 9.83 2.22 19.06
N TYR A 309 10.61 3.10 18.42
CA TYR A 309 12.06 2.93 18.21
C TYR A 309 12.82 3.84 19.15
N ASP A 310 13.87 3.31 19.80
CA ASP A 310 14.61 4.04 20.84
C ASP A 310 15.70 4.93 20.25
N THR A 311 16.29 4.51 19.11
CA THR A 311 17.32 5.28 18.41
C THR A 311 17.00 5.42 16.92
N GLU A 312 17.66 6.39 16.28
CA GLU A 312 17.52 6.62 14.84
C GLU A 312 18.06 5.45 14.03
N GLU A 313 19.17 4.85 14.45
CA GLU A 313 19.78 3.70 13.79
C GLU A 313 18.84 2.50 13.80
N GLU A 314 18.16 2.25 14.93
CA GLU A 314 17.19 1.17 15.06
C GLU A 314 16.02 1.36 14.07
N LEU A 315 15.47 2.57 14.02
CA LEU A 315 14.42 2.96 13.08
C LEU A 315 14.89 2.74 11.64
N ARG A 316 16.05 3.28 11.29
CA ARG A 316 16.65 3.19 9.96
C ARG A 316 16.81 1.73 9.54
N SER A 317 17.40 0.91 10.39
CA SER A 317 17.57 -0.52 10.14
C SER A 317 16.23 -1.24 9.96
N ALA A 318 15.22 -0.89 10.75
CA ALA A 318 13.90 -1.49 10.59
C ALA A 318 13.27 -1.17 9.22
N VAL A 319 13.35 0.08 8.75
CA VAL A 319 12.84 0.46 7.43
C VAL A 319 13.61 -0.27 6.33
N ILE A 320 14.95 -0.29 6.38
CA ILE A 320 15.80 -1.00 5.39
C ILE A 320 15.39 -2.48 5.28
N ASN A 321 15.25 -3.16 6.42
CA ASN A 321 14.93 -4.59 6.46
C ASN A 321 13.54 -4.91 5.91
N ILE A 322 12.57 -4.01 6.12
CA ILE A 322 11.19 -4.20 5.69
C ILE A 322 11.01 -3.92 4.19
N ILE A 323 11.72 -2.94 3.65
CA ILE A 323 11.63 -2.63 2.21
C ILE A 323 12.46 -3.60 1.36
N ASP A 324 13.52 -4.21 1.93
CA ASP A 324 14.47 -5.09 1.25
C ASP A 324 14.96 -4.51 -0.10
N TYR A 325 15.59 -3.33 -0.08
CA TYR A 325 15.89 -2.56 -1.29
C TYR A 325 16.80 -3.28 -2.31
N ASP A 326 17.66 -4.18 -1.85
CA ASP A 326 18.46 -5.01 -2.74
C ASP A 326 17.62 -6.07 -3.45
N GLY A 327 16.53 -6.51 -2.82
CA GLY A 327 15.59 -7.50 -3.34
C GLY A 327 16.16 -8.91 -3.37
N ASN A 328 17.14 -9.21 -2.50
CA ASN A 328 17.83 -10.49 -2.46
C ASN A 328 17.16 -11.50 -1.52
N ASN A 329 16.17 -11.07 -0.74
CA ASN A 329 15.49 -11.90 0.24
C ASN A 329 14.23 -12.58 -0.30
N PHE A 330 14.14 -12.75 -1.63
CA PHE A 330 13.01 -13.43 -2.27
C PHE A 330 12.83 -14.76 -1.58
N ASN A 331 11.57 -15.08 -1.28
CA ASN A 331 11.21 -16.36 -0.70
C ASN A 331 11.73 -16.62 0.71
N THR A 332 12.11 -15.58 1.44
CA THR A 332 12.52 -15.68 2.84
C THR A 332 11.56 -14.92 3.74
N LYS A 333 11.73 -15.05 5.05
CA LYS A 333 10.98 -14.25 6.03
C LYS A 333 11.26 -12.74 5.93
N ASN A 334 12.38 -12.37 5.29
CA ASN A 334 12.84 -11.00 5.12
C ASN A 334 12.42 -10.41 3.75
N GLN A 335 11.59 -11.12 2.97
CA GLN A 335 11.02 -10.59 1.74
C GLN A 335 10.27 -9.29 2.02
N GLY A 336 10.66 -8.23 1.31
CA GLY A 336 10.15 -6.87 1.43
C GLY A 336 9.56 -6.35 0.13
N LEU A 337 9.27 -5.05 0.10
CA LEU A 337 8.67 -4.39 -1.04
C LEU A 337 9.49 -4.55 -2.33
N PHE A 338 10.80 -4.28 -2.28
CA PHE A 338 11.67 -4.30 -3.47
C PHE A 338 12.22 -5.67 -3.81
N THR A 339 11.81 -6.70 -3.07
CA THR A 339 11.95 -8.09 -3.49
C THR A 339 10.93 -8.47 -4.55
N GLU A 340 9.77 -7.82 -4.55
CA GLU A 340 8.75 -8.03 -5.57
C GLU A 340 9.23 -7.49 -6.90
N LYS A 341 9.29 -8.37 -7.91
CA LYS A 341 9.89 -8.10 -9.22
C LYS A 341 9.47 -6.74 -9.80
N ILE A 342 8.18 -6.43 -9.75
CA ILE A 342 7.63 -5.18 -10.31
C ILE A 342 8.21 -3.93 -9.65
N PHE A 343 8.47 -3.98 -8.34
CA PHE A 343 9.10 -2.90 -7.59
C PHE A 343 10.63 -2.97 -7.73
N GLN A 344 11.23 -4.16 -7.72
CA GLN A 344 12.67 -4.37 -7.89
C GLN A 344 13.18 -3.76 -9.20
N GLU A 345 12.53 -4.08 -10.32
CA GLU A 345 12.88 -3.58 -11.67
C GLU A 345 12.68 -2.07 -11.80
N ASN A 346 11.84 -1.47 -10.94
CA ASN A 346 11.51 -0.04 -10.94
C ASN A 346 12.07 0.70 -9.73
N LYS A 347 12.98 0.12 -8.93
CA LYS A 347 13.38 0.67 -7.63
C LYS A 347 13.98 2.07 -7.69
N LYS A 348 14.64 2.43 -8.81
CA LYS A 348 15.18 3.77 -9.09
C LYS A 348 14.11 4.86 -9.24
N LYS A 349 12.83 4.50 -9.32
CA LYS A 349 11.71 5.46 -9.36
C LYS A 349 11.27 5.92 -7.99
N PHE A 350 11.78 5.34 -6.91
CA PHE A 350 11.35 5.65 -5.55
C PHE A 350 12.37 6.48 -4.80
N ASN A 351 11.90 7.37 -3.95
CA ASN A 351 12.66 7.86 -2.81
C ASN A 351 12.04 7.28 -1.54
N VAL A 352 12.87 6.94 -0.57
CA VAL A 352 12.43 6.46 0.74
C VAL A 352 12.87 7.45 1.79
N TRP A 353 11.91 7.95 2.55
CA TRP A 353 12.09 8.90 3.63
C TRP A 353 11.65 8.27 4.94
N TYR A 354 12.20 8.74 6.05
CA TYR A 354 11.78 8.29 7.37
C TYR A 354 11.77 9.42 8.39
N MET A 355 10.95 9.26 9.43
CA MET A 355 11.00 10.08 10.63
C MET A 355 10.45 9.32 11.84
N GLY A 356 10.93 9.68 13.04
CA GLY A 356 10.31 9.26 14.29
C GLY A 356 9.09 10.11 14.65
N THR A 357 8.23 9.60 15.53
CA THR A 357 7.06 10.35 16.04
C THR A 357 7.41 11.40 17.09
N ALA A 358 8.57 11.26 17.76
CA ALA A 358 8.94 12.01 18.95
C ALA A 358 7.83 12.02 20.03
N GLY A 359 7.10 10.90 20.17
CA GLY A 359 6.01 10.74 21.13
C GLY A 359 4.72 11.50 20.79
N LYS A 360 4.60 12.04 19.58
CA LYS A 360 3.43 12.85 19.14
C LYS A 360 2.33 12.04 18.44
N LEU A 361 2.47 10.71 18.37
CA LEU A 361 1.47 9.83 17.75
C LEU A 361 0.58 9.19 18.82
N ASN A 362 -0.70 9.59 18.85
CA ASN A 362 -1.68 8.98 19.73
C ASN A 362 -2.37 7.78 19.07
N TYR A 363 -2.94 6.92 19.92
CA TYR A 363 -3.63 5.71 19.51
C TYR A 363 -5.05 5.67 20.10
N ALA A 364 -6.04 5.41 19.26
CA ALA A 364 -7.46 5.36 19.65
C ALA A 364 -8.11 4.05 19.21
N ILE A 365 -9.08 3.57 20.00
CA ILE A 365 -9.91 2.42 19.60
C ILE A 365 -10.92 2.90 18.58
N ASP A 366 -11.03 2.20 17.45
CA ASP A 366 -12.15 2.41 16.53
C ASP A 366 -13.44 1.96 17.22
N LYS A 367 -14.38 2.89 17.44
CA LYS A 367 -15.65 2.62 18.12
C LYS A 367 -16.50 1.56 17.40
N TYR A 368 -16.32 1.40 16.09
CA TYR A 368 -17.07 0.53 15.20
C TYR A 368 -16.31 -0.76 14.86
N LEU A 369 -14.98 -0.70 14.85
CA LEU A 369 -14.08 -1.86 14.69
C LEU A 369 -13.13 -2.00 15.91
N PRO A 370 -13.66 -2.19 17.12
CA PRO A 370 -12.84 -2.25 18.33
C PRO A 370 -11.88 -3.44 18.34
N SER A 371 -12.18 -4.49 17.56
CA SER A 371 -11.31 -5.65 17.34
C SER A 371 -10.03 -5.32 16.58
N SER A 372 -9.96 -4.16 15.92
CA SER A 372 -8.74 -3.68 15.26
C SER A 372 -7.67 -3.19 16.23
N GLY A 373 -7.97 -3.13 17.53
CA GLY A 373 -7.05 -2.59 18.54
C GLY A 373 -6.99 -1.05 18.52
N LYS A 374 -6.04 -0.50 19.28
CA LYS A 374 -5.81 0.95 19.32
C LYS A 374 -4.95 1.34 18.13
N MET A 375 -5.53 2.02 17.15
CA MET A 375 -4.85 2.39 15.91
C MET A 375 -4.27 3.81 16.00
N PRO A 376 -3.19 4.12 15.25
CA PRO A 376 -2.71 5.47 15.04
C PRO A 376 -3.82 6.43 14.58
N VAL A 377 -3.93 7.57 15.24
CA VAL A 377 -4.93 8.61 14.93
C VAL A 377 -4.54 9.38 13.66
N PHE A 378 -5.44 9.46 12.67
CA PHE A 378 -5.16 10.11 11.39
C PHE A 378 -4.72 11.56 11.50
N LYS A 379 -5.33 12.34 12.39
CA LYS A 379 -4.95 13.74 12.64
C LYS A 379 -3.47 13.90 13.01
N ASP A 380 -2.94 12.98 13.82
CA ASP A 380 -1.55 13.01 14.24
C ASP A 380 -0.63 12.61 13.09
N ILE A 381 -1.02 11.60 12.29
CA ILE A 381 -0.30 11.18 11.09
C ILE A 381 -0.16 12.36 10.12
N VAL A 382 -1.27 13.05 9.81
CA VAL A 382 -1.27 14.22 8.93
C VAL A 382 -0.44 15.36 9.51
N THR A 383 -0.54 15.60 10.81
CA THR A 383 0.25 16.64 11.49
C THR A 383 1.75 16.36 11.40
N LEU A 384 2.16 15.10 11.58
CA LEU A 384 3.54 14.67 11.44
C LEU A 384 4.00 14.75 9.97
N SER A 385 3.19 14.26 9.03
CA SER A 385 3.53 14.20 7.62
C SER A 385 3.65 15.60 6.98
N ASN A 386 2.94 16.61 7.50
CA ASN A 386 3.08 18.01 7.05
C ASN A 386 4.51 18.56 7.15
N LYS A 387 5.36 17.97 7.99
CA LYS A 387 6.78 18.34 8.07
C LYS A 387 7.59 17.93 6.82
N CYS A 388 7.02 17.03 6.02
CA CYS A 388 7.62 16.39 4.86
C CYS A 388 6.70 16.47 3.64
N SER A 389 6.13 17.65 3.37
CA SER A 389 4.98 17.84 2.48
C SER A 389 5.14 17.39 1.03
N TRP A 390 6.32 16.93 0.61
CA TRP A 390 6.60 16.39 -0.73
C TRP A 390 6.40 14.87 -0.83
N TYR A 391 5.94 14.18 0.23
CA TYR A 391 5.62 12.75 0.12
C TYR A 391 4.50 12.50 -0.89
N ASP A 392 4.59 11.37 -1.58
CA ASP A 392 3.45 10.78 -2.27
C ASP A 392 2.68 9.85 -1.35
N LEU A 393 3.36 9.01 -0.56
CA LEU A 393 2.71 7.96 0.21
C LEU A 393 3.23 7.91 1.64
N VAL A 394 2.31 7.93 2.62
CA VAL A 394 2.66 7.80 4.05
C VAL A 394 2.46 6.37 4.52
N VAL A 395 3.48 5.82 5.18
CA VAL A 395 3.45 4.52 5.85
C VAL A 395 3.81 4.72 7.32
N VAL A 396 2.88 4.43 8.21
CA VAL A 396 3.10 4.45 9.65
C VAL A 396 3.44 3.05 10.10
N ILE A 397 4.59 2.88 10.75
CA ILE A 397 5.00 1.60 11.34
C ILE A 397 5.08 1.73 12.86
N SER A 398 4.58 0.72 13.57
CA SER A 398 4.74 0.63 15.02
C SER A 398 5.43 -0.67 15.41
N LYS A 399 6.54 -0.57 16.13
CA LYS A 399 7.30 -1.74 16.62
C LYS A 399 6.54 -2.50 17.71
N ASN A 400 5.90 -1.78 18.62
CA ASN A 400 5.45 -2.32 19.91
C ASN A 400 3.92 -2.29 20.11
N LYS A 401 3.15 -1.65 19.22
CA LYS A 401 1.69 -1.56 19.37
C LYS A 401 1.00 -2.56 18.47
N GLU A 402 0.29 -3.50 19.09
CA GLU A 402 -0.56 -4.44 18.38
C GLU A 402 -1.88 -3.78 17.96
N PHE A 403 -2.08 -3.68 16.65
CA PHE A 403 -3.34 -3.32 16.04
C PHE A 403 -3.44 -3.97 14.67
N ARG A 404 -4.65 -4.05 14.12
CA ARG A 404 -4.86 -4.57 12.78
C ARG A 404 -4.29 -3.59 11.76
N SER A 405 -3.27 -4.01 11.04
CA SER A 405 -2.73 -3.25 9.91
C SER A 405 -3.79 -2.98 8.85
N ASN A 406 -3.73 -1.80 8.26
CA ASN A 406 -4.55 -1.44 7.11
C ASN A 406 -3.91 -0.34 6.29
N CYS A 407 -4.37 -0.20 5.06
CA CYS A 407 -4.02 0.91 4.24
C CYS A 407 -5.20 1.44 3.43
N MET A 408 -5.12 2.74 3.23
CA MET A 408 -6.02 3.52 2.42
C MET A 408 -5.84 3.16 0.95
N LEU A 409 -6.93 3.04 0.18
CA LEU A 409 -6.82 2.78 -1.25
C LEU A 409 -6.31 4.04 -1.97
N GLY A 410 -5.13 3.91 -2.56
CA GLY A 410 -4.52 4.92 -3.42
C GLY A 410 -3.75 6.02 -2.67
N ILE A 411 -2.98 6.75 -3.48
CA ILE A 411 -2.09 7.83 -3.03
C ILE A 411 -2.96 9.02 -2.54
N PRO A 412 -2.67 9.57 -1.34
CA PRO A 412 -1.39 9.46 -0.64
C PRO A 412 -1.29 8.55 0.60
N GLY A 413 -2.19 7.58 0.79
CA GLY A 413 -2.29 6.87 2.07
C GLY A 413 -2.86 7.76 3.21
N PRO A 414 -2.87 7.31 4.47
CA PRO A 414 -1.78 6.53 5.04
C PRO A 414 -2.03 5.03 5.15
N CYS A 415 -0.96 4.24 5.06
CA CYS A 415 -0.92 2.88 5.58
C CYS A 415 -0.56 2.92 7.07
N ARG A 416 -1.27 2.17 7.92
CA ARG A 416 -0.97 2.01 9.35
C ARG A 416 -0.65 0.55 9.60
N ILE A 417 0.58 0.29 10.03
CA ILE A 417 1.14 -1.06 10.07
C ILE A 417 1.68 -1.36 11.46
N SER A 418 1.13 -2.39 12.08
CA SER A 418 1.66 -2.98 13.31
C SER A 418 2.70 -4.02 12.94
N LEU A 419 3.92 -3.86 13.44
CA LEU A 419 5.01 -4.83 13.31
C LEU A 419 5.13 -5.72 14.55
N ALA A 420 4.38 -5.39 15.61
CA ALA A 420 4.39 -6.15 16.85
C ALA A 420 3.95 -7.61 16.59
N GLY A 421 4.87 -8.55 16.82
CA GLY A 421 4.63 -9.98 16.61
C GLY A 421 4.50 -10.42 15.14
N GLU A 422 4.72 -9.53 14.17
CA GLU A 422 4.59 -9.86 12.76
C GLU A 422 5.76 -10.74 12.30
N LYS A 423 5.44 -11.88 11.67
CA LYS A 423 6.43 -12.88 11.24
C LYS A 423 7.06 -12.49 9.90
N TYR A 424 6.33 -11.78 9.04
CA TYR A 424 6.75 -11.41 7.69
C TYR A 424 6.52 -9.91 7.44
N PRO A 425 7.22 -9.03 8.17
CA PRO A 425 6.91 -7.60 8.21
C PRO A 425 7.07 -6.92 6.84
N GLY A 426 8.10 -7.28 6.07
CA GLY A 426 8.30 -6.73 4.72
C GLY A 426 7.16 -7.07 3.76
N ARG A 427 6.62 -8.28 3.86
CA ARG A 427 5.52 -8.75 3.02
C ARG A 427 4.18 -8.14 3.41
N LEU A 428 3.96 -7.91 4.71
CA LEU A 428 2.84 -7.11 5.19
C LEU A 428 2.92 -5.68 4.64
N VAL A 429 4.09 -5.04 4.70
CA VAL A 429 4.28 -3.71 4.11
C VAL A 429 4.04 -3.71 2.61
N ALA A 430 4.51 -4.73 1.88
CA ALA A 430 4.20 -4.87 0.46
C ALA A 430 2.68 -4.93 0.24
N HIS A 431 1.95 -5.81 0.92
CA HIS A 431 0.50 -5.93 0.83
C HIS A 431 -0.24 -4.59 1.05
N GLU A 432 0.09 -3.90 2.14
CA GLU A 432 -0.54 -2.62 2.48
C GLU A 432 -0.19 -1.52 1.46
N LEU A 433 1.04 -1.52 0.93
CA LEU A 433 1.42 -0.64 -0.16
C LEU A 433 0.69 -0.98 -1.47
N GLY A 434 0.26 -2.21 -1.70
CA GLY A 434 -0.62 -2.55 -2.82
C GLY A 434 -1.91 -1.73 -2.80
N HIS A 435 -2.53 -1.61 -1.62
CA HIS A 435 -3.66 -0.71 -1.38
C HIS A 435 -3.25 0.75 -1.59
N GLY A 436 -2.25 1.24 -0.85
CA GLY A 436 -1.85 2.65 -0.82
C GLY A 436 -1.29 3.19 -2.13
N PHE A 437 -0.56 2.38 -2.88
CA PHE A 437 0.13 2.81 -4.09
C PHE A 437 -0.74 2.62 -5.33
N ALA A 438 -1.42 1.48 -5.46
CA ALA A 438 -2.13 1.08 -6.67
C ALA A 438 -3.64 0.88 -6.50
N SER A 439 -4.20 1.21 -5.34
CA SER A 439 -5.64 1.03 -5.03
C SER A 439 -6.12 -0.40 -5.22
N LEU A 440 -5.23 -1.39 -5.04
CA LEU A 440 -5.58 -2.80 -5.10
C LEU A 440 -6.51 -3.11 -3.93
N ALA A 441 -7.50 -3.96 -4.12
CA ALA A 441 -8.34 -4.49 -3.06
C ALA A 441 -7.77 -5.80 -2.52
N ASP A 442 -8.25 -6.18 -1.34
CA ASP A 442 -8.02 -7.50 -0.79
C ASP A 442 -8.61 -8.58 -1.70
N GLU A 443 -7.80 -9.60 -2.01
CA GLU A 443 -8.23 -10.77 -2.76
C GLU A 443 -8.71 -11.91 -1.85
N TYR A 444 -8.52 -11.80 -0.54
CA TYR A 444 -9.24 -12.63 0.43
C TYR A 444 -10.62 -12.04 0.69
N TYR A 445 -11.49 -12.82 1.33
CA TYR A 445 -12.67 -12.26 1.97
C TYR A 445 -12.96 -13.00 3.28
N ASN A 446 -13.35 -12.25 4.30
CA ASN A 446 -13.84 -12.75 5.58
C ASN A 446 -15.26 -12.24 5.80
N TYR A 447 -16.15 -13.13 6.22
CA TYR A 447 -17.48 -12.71 6.64
C TYR A 447 -17.40 -12.08 8.03
N VAL A 448 -17.57 -10.76 8.09
CA VAL A 448 -17.56 -10.03 9.36
C VAL A 448 -18.96 -9.51 9.66
N ARG A 449 -19.58 -10.02 10.72
CA ARG A 449 -20.85 -9.50 11.24
C ARG A 449 -20.57 -8.24 12.06
N ARG A 450 -20.84 -7.05 11.52
CA ARG A 450 -20.72 -5.79 12.27
C ARG A 450 -21.74 -5.75 13.42
N ARG A 451 -21.38 -5.12 14.55
CA ARG A 451 -22.33 -4.87 15.65
C ARG A 451 -23.47 -3.99 15.11
N GLU A 452 -24.70 -4.45 15.25
CA GLU A 452 -25.89 -3.68 14.93
C GLU A 452 -25.95 -2.45 15.85
N THR A 453 -25.80 -1.25 15.29
CA THR A 453 -25.88 0.01 16.03
C THR A 453 -27.31 0.56 16.14
N GLY A 454 -28.33 -0.27 15.85
CA GLY A 454 -29.75 0.06 16.03
C GLY A 454 -30.37 0.98 14.97
N PHE A 455 -29.72 1.14 13.81
CA PHE A 455 -30.24 1.88 12.65
C PHE A 455 -29.82 1.11 11.39
N GLU A 456 -30.64 1.17 10.33
CA GLU A 456 -30.24 0.68 9.00
C GLU A 456 -29.04 1.52 8.54
N THR A 457 -27.84 1.04 8.86
CA THR A 457 -26.61 1.62 8.39
C THR A 457 -26.46 1.23 6.93
N PHE A 458 -26.68 2.21 6.06
CA PHE A 458 -26.31 2.09 4.68
C PHE A 458 -24.78 1.92 4.65
N PHE A 459 -24.33 0.74 4.20
CA PHE A 459 -22.95 0.43 3.78
C PHE A 459 -21.90 0.22 4.87
N ALA A 460 -21.79 -1.05 5.25
CA ALA A 460 -20.47 -1.64 5.38
C ALA A 460 -19.83 -1.81 3.98
N GLU A 461 -19.26 -0.74 3.39
CA GLU A 461 -18.51 -0.86 2.13
C GLU A 461 -17.26 -1.75 2.33
N PHE A 462 -17.41 -2.99 1.91
CA PHE A 462 -16.72 -3.59 0.78
C PHE A 462 -15.68 -2.71 0.04
N GLN A 463 -14.39 -3.07 0.13
CA GLN A 463 -13.34 -2.46 -0.70
C GLN A 463 -13.29 -3.16 -2.06
N THR A 464 -13.77 -2.49 -3.10
CA THR A 464 -13.43 -2.88 -4.49
C THR A 464 -12.12 -2.26 -4.92
N GLY A 465 -11.47 -2.96 -5.83
CA GLY A 465 -10.27 -2.49 -6.51
C GLY A 465 -10.27 -3.04 -7.92
N PRO A 466 -9.30 -2.63 -8.76
CA PRO A 466 -9.19 -3.14 -10.13
C PRO A 466 -8.97 -4.67 -10.19
N ASN A 467 -8.56 -5.29 -9.08
CA ASN A 467 -8.38 -6.73 -8.88
C ASN A 467 -9.51 -7.42 -8.09
N CYS A 468 -10.59 -6.72 -7.72
CA CYS A 468 -11.78 -7.31 -7.10
C CYS A 468 -13.05 -6.72 -7.71
N VAL A 469 -13.67 -7.46 -8.63
CA VAL A 469 -14.73 -6.96 -9.51
C VAL A 469 -16.02 -7.76 -9.40
N LYS A 470 -17.16 -7.12 -9.66
CA LYS A 470 -18.50 -7.63 -9.33
C LYS A 470 -18.83 -9.04 -9.81
N ASN A 471 -18.39 -9.39 -11.00
CA ASN A 471 -18.70 -10.68 -11.61
C ASN A 471 -17.72 -10.97 -12.74
N LYS A 472 -17.80 -12.20 -13.25
CA LYS A 472 -16.93 -12.69 -14.32
C LYS A 472 -17.01 -11.88 -15.62
N ILE A 473 -18.20 -11.38 -15.98
CA ILE A 473 -18.39 -10.57 -17.20
C ILE A 473 -17.62 -9.25 -17.07
N SER A 474 -17.77 -8.58 -15.93
CA SER A 474 -17.04 -7.35 -15.62
C SER A 474 -15.53 -7.61 -15.60
N ALA A 475 -15.11 -8.71 -14.99
CA ALA A 475 -13.72 -9.14 -14.95
C ALA A 475 -13.11 -9.36 -16.33
N GLN A 476 -13.82 -10.05 -17.22
CA GLN A 476 -13.38 -10.29 -18.60
C GLN A 476 -13.19 -8.99 -19.37
N SER A 477 -14.02 -7.98 -19.10
CA SER A 477 -13.87 -6.65 -19.66
C SER A 477 -12.65 -5.92 -19.08
N VAL A 478 -12.56 -5.81 -17.75
CA VAL A 478 -11.53 -5.02 -17.04
C VAL A 478 -10.12 -5.62 -17.19
N TRP A 479 -10.00 -6.94 -17.27
CA TRP A 479 -8.72 -7.65 -17.38
C TRP A 479 -8.38 -8.06 -18.82
N SER A 480 -9.14 -7.56 -19.79
CA SER A 480 -8.84 -7.78 -21.21
C SER A 480 -7.41 -7.30 -21.55
N GLY A 481 -6.78 -8.01 -22.50
CA GLY A 481 -5.43 -7.67 -22.99
C GLY A 481 -4.26 -8.14 -22.11
N LEU A 482 -4.52 -8.74 -20.95
CA LEU A 482 -3.48 -9.38 -20.14
C LEU A 482 -3.16 -10.80 -20.63
N SER A 483 -1.91 -11.23 -20.40
CA SER A 483 -1.51 -12.63 -20.60
C SER A 483 -2.40 -13.56 -19.77
N LYS A 484 -2.75 -14.72 -20.33
CA LYS A 484 -3.53 -15.75 -19.63
C LYS A 484 -2.73 -16.48 -18.56
N GLU A 485 -1.41 -16.35 -18.56
CA GLU A 485 -0.56 -16.97 -17.55
C GLU A 485 -0.79 -16.29 -16.19
N GLY A 486 -1.17 -17.08 -15.17
CA GLY A 486 -1.54 -16.59 -13.84
C GLY A 486 -2.93 -15.94 -13.73
N LEU A 487 -3.63 -15.70 -14.84
CA LEU A 487 -4.94 -15.05 -14.86
C LEU A 487 -6.09 -16.06 -14.84
N GLY A 488 -6.95 -15.94 -13.84
CA GLY A 488 -8.18 -16.71 -13.66
C GLY A 488 -9.36 -15.83 -13.23
N PHE A 489 -10.45 -16.49 -12.84
CA PHE A 489 -11.69 -15.85 -12.42
C PHE A 489 -12.23 -16.60 -11.20
N PHE A 490 -11.78 -16.21 -10.02
CA PHE A 490 -12.09 -16.90 -8.77
C PHE A 490 -13.08 -16.09 -7.94
N ASN A 491 -14.12 -16.74 -7.44
CA ASN A 491 -15.11 -16.09 -6.58
C ASN A 491 -14.52 -15.80 -5.18
N GLY A 492 -14.94 -14.69 -4.59
CA GLY A 492 -14.53 -14.21 -3.28
C GLY A 492 -13.38 -13.22 -3.33
N CYS A 493 -13.62 -11.97 -2.94
CA CYS A 493 -12.62 -10.95 -2.65
C CYS A 493 -13.28 -9.76 -1.92
N GLY A 494 -12.50 -8.79 -1.46
CA GLY A 494 -12.98 -7.56 -0.80
C GLY A 494 -12.71 -7.47 0.70
N GLY A 495 -11.88 -8.37 1.23
CA GLY A 495 -11.37 -8.30 2.60
C GLY A 495 -12.45 -8.60 3.64
N ASP A 496 -12.52 -7.78 4.68
CA ASP A 496 -13.52 -7.93 5.72
C ASP A 496 -14.86 -7.29 5.34
N CYS A 497 -15.81 -8.14 4.93
CA CYS A 497 -17.04 -7.66 4.31
C CYS A 497 -18.24 -8.61 4.51
N GLY A 498 -19.39 -8.26 3.93
CA GLY A 498 -20.64 -9.02 4.05
C GLY A 498 -20.72 -10.24 3.12
N LYS A 499 -21.90 -10.86 3.06
CA LYS A 499 -22.13 -12.08 2.25
C LYS A 499 -21.95 -11.82 0.75
N GLU A 500 -22.13 -10.58 0.32
CA GLU A 500 -22.01 -10.12 -1.06
C GLU A 500 -20.62 -10.39 -1.67
N CYS A 501 -19.55 -10.35 -0.87
CA CYS A 501 -18.17 -10.57 -1.31
C CYS A 501 -17.92 -11.92 -1.94
N ALA A 502 -18.70 -12.93 -1.55
CA ALA A 502 -18.61 -14.27 -2.12
C ALA A 502 -18.91 -14.29 -3.64
N SER A 503 -19.63 -13.28 -4.15
CA SER A 503 -19.97 -13.16 -5.57
C SER A 503 -18.95 -12.39 -6.41
N PHE A 504 -18.07 -11.61 -5.77
CA PHE A 504 -17.03 -10.85 -6.46
C PHE A 504 -15.91 -11.77 -6.95
N VAL A 505 -15.17 -11.30 -7.95
CA VAL A 505 -14.19 -12.09 -8.70
C VAL A 505 -12.83 -11.46 -8.56
N ARG A 506 -11.83 -12.29 -8.21
CA ARG A 506 -10.41 -11.96 -8.19
C ARG A 506 -9.65 -12.65 -9.35
N PRO A 507 -8.51 -12.08 -9.76
CA PRO A 507 -7.78 -12.54 -10.93
C PRO A 507 -6.89 -13.74 -10.65
N SER A 508 -6.42 -13.89 -9.41
CA SER A 508 -5.44 -14.92 -9.05
C SER A 508 -5.99 -15.87 -8.01
N LEU A 509 -5.54 -17.13 -8.08
CA LEU A 509 -5.89 -18.09 -7.05
C LEU A 509 -5.24 -17.68 -5.74
N ASN A 510 -3.96 -17.34 -5.74
CA ASN A 510 -3.29 -16.68 -4.63
C ASN A 510 -2.46 -15.49 -5.11
N SER A 511 -2.16 -14.54 -4.23
CA SER A 511 -1.31 -13.36 -4.49
C SER A 511 -0.92 -12.72 -3.16
N ILE A 512 -0.02 -11.73 -3.17
CA ILE A 512 0.21 -10.86 -1.99
C ILE A 512 -1.08 -10.23 -1.48
N MET A 513 -1.99 -9.82 -2.37
CA MET A 513 -3.27 -9.22 -1.99
C MET A 513 -4.25 -10.23 -1.37
N ARG A 514 -3.99 -11.53 -1.50
CA ARG A 514 -4.80 -12.58 -0.89
C ARG A 514 -4.20 -13.13 0.40
N ASN A 515 -2.90 -13.38 0.42
CA ASN A 515 -2.21 -14.00 1.54
C ASN A 515 -0.79 -13.42 1.67
N GLN A 516 -0.61 -12.51 2.62
CA GLN A 516 0.67 -11.88 2.94
C GLN A 516 1.54 -12.76 3.86
N ASP A 517 0.96 -13.64 4.68
CA ASP A 517 1.65 -14.43 5.70
C ASP A 517 1.89 -15.91 5.33
N ARG A 518 1.34 -16.38 4.21
CA ARG A 518 1.32 -17.81 3.86
C ARG A 518 1.61 -18.10 2.39
N LYS A 519 2.18 -19.29 2.18
CA LYS A 519 2.41 -19.95 0.91
C LYS A 519 1.11 -20.59 0.38
N CYS A 520 0.90 -20.56 -0.94
CA CYS A 520 -0.06 -21.46 -1.58
C CYS A 520 0.49 -22.91 -1.61
N THR A 521 -0.24 -23.88 -1.05
CA THR A 521 0.14 -25.31 -1.04
C THR A 521 -0.36 -26.06 -2.28
N ALA A 522 0.09 -27.30 -2.49
CA ALA A 522 -0.29 -28.13 -3.65
C ALA A 522 -1.81 -28.35 -3.80
N ASP A 523 -2.56 -28.35 -2.68
CA ASP A 523 -4.03 -28.43 -2.70
C ASP A 523 -4.69 -27.10 -3.09
N THR A 524 -3.92 -26.02 -3.21
CA THR A 524 -4.42 -24.65 -3.39
C THR A 524 -3.82 -23.87 -4.56
N CYS A 525 -2.70 -24.25 -5.20
CA CYS A 525 -2.21 -23.63 -6.46
C CYS A 525 -1.28 -24.57 -7.27
N ILE A 526 -1.34 -24.48 -8.61
CA ILE A 526 -0.68 -25.39 -9.57
C ILE A 526 0.85 -25.18 -9.71
N ARG A 527 1.46 -24.09 -9.20
CA ARG A 527 2.93 -23.85 -9.10
C ARG A 527 3.19 -22.58 -8.25
N GLY A 528 4.22 -22.59 -7.39
CA GLY A 528 4.75 -21.38 -6.72
C GLY A 528 5.48 -21.66 -5.40
N PRO A 529 6.79 -21.35 -5.28
CA PRO A 529 7.47 -21.39 -3.98
C PRO A 529 8.28 -20.12 -3.61
N PRO A 530 8.48 -19.88 -2.29
CA PRO A 530 7.56 -20.08 -1.15
C PRO A 530 6.51 -19.00 -0.88
N PHE A 531 6.57 -17.82 -1.47
CA PHE A 531 5.51 -16.81 -1.35
C PHE A 531 5.00 -16.41 -2.73
N ASP A 532 3.71 -16.05 -2.82
CA ASP A 532 3.08 -15.68 -4.08
C ASP A 532 3.35 -14.19 -4.41
N GLU A 533 3.54 -13.86 -5.69
CA GLU A 533 3.80 -12.49 -6.14
C GLU A 533 2.48 -11.68 -6.28
N TYR A 534 2.56 -10.50 -6.89
CA TYR A 534 1.38 -9.70 -7.23
C TYR A 534 0.56 -10.27 -8.40
N TYR A 535 1.20 -10.89 -9.39
CA TYR A 535 0.57 -11.35 -10.63
C TYR A 535 -0.03 -10.24 -11.51
N SER A 536 -0.42 -10.66 -12.72
CA SER A 536 -0.60 -9.84 -13.92
C SER A 536 -1.57 -8.67 -13.76
N VAL A 537 -2.69 -8.85 -13.06
CA VAL A 537 -3.67 -7.76 -12.86
C VAL A 537 -3.13 -6.74 -11.88
N ASN A 538 -2.60 -7.16 -10.73
CA ASN A 538 -2.08 -6.24 -9.73
C ASN A 538 -0.85 -5.49 -10.26
N GLU A 539 0.08 -6.20 -10.89
CA GLU A 539 1.28 -5.61 -11.50
C GLU A 539 0.94 -4.58 -12.58
N ARG A 540 -0.10 -4.82 -13.39
CA ARG A 540 -0.57 -3.85 -14.39
C ARG A 540 -0.98 -2.53 -13.73
N GLU A 541 -1.71 -2.59 -12.63
CA GLU A 541 -2.20 -1.39 -11.94
C GLU A 541 -1.07 -0.67 -11.19
N ILE A 542 -0.14 -1.42 -10.57
CA ILE A 542 1.12 -0.86 -10.02
C ILE A 542 1.90 -0.14 -11.12
N MET A 543 2.05 -0.75 -12.30
CA MET A 543 2.76 -0.15 -13.43
C MET A 543 2.09 1.10 -13.98
N LYS A 544 0.75 1.21 -13.95
CA LYS A 544 0.06 2.45 -14.34
C LYS A 544 0.46 3.61 -13.43
N VAL A 545 0.64 3.37 -12.14
CA VAL A 545 1.09 4.38 -11.18
C VAL A 545 2.59 4.67 -11.39
N LEU A 546 3.42 3.65 -11.53
CA LEU A 546 4.87 3.79 -11.79
C LEU A 546 5.23 4.56 -13.07
N LYS A 547 4.33 4.64 -14.05
CA LYS A 547 4.53 5.42 -15.29
C LYS A 547 4.50 6.93 -15.05
N LYS A 548 3.99 7.39 -13.90
CA LYS A 548 4.01 8.81 -13.52
C LYS A 548 5.39 9.28 -13.04
N TYR A 549 6.27 8.32 -12.72
CA TYR A 549 7.59 8.54 -12.15
C TYR A 549 8.67 8.10 -13.13
N SER A 550 9.79 8.84 -13.17
CA SER A 550 10.89 8.64 -14.11
C SER A 550 12.16 8.17 -13.43
#